data_AF-A0A971D6P9-F1
#
_entry.id   AF-A0A971D6P9-F1
#
_cell.length_a   1.000
_cell.length_b   1.000
_cell.length_c   1.000
_cell.angle_alpha   90.00
_cell.angle_beta   90.00
_cell.angle_gamma   90.00
#
_symmetry.space_group_name_H-M   'P 1'
#
loop_
_entity.id
_entity.type
_entity.pdbx_description
1 polymer ?
#
loop_
_entity_poly.entity_id
_entity_poly.type
_entity_poly.pdbx_seq_one_letter_code
_entity_poly.pdbx_strand_id
1 'polypeptide(L)'
;MGNNISGIVPYATLSGAQSARQDQKLAEACREFESLFLTTLWRNMAKNAGMDLGPWDVLLSQSMGKVWAQGGGIGLAKVLYDQLSKSSPDVLQGDDADEPRS
;
A
#
# COMPACT_ATOMS: atom_id res chain seq x y z
N MET A 1 30.88 40.48 11.40
CA MET A 1 29.82 40.02 10.48
C MET A 1 29.86 38.50 10.44
N GLY A 2 28.90 37.84 11.10
CA GLY A 2 28.80 36.38 11.11
C GLY A 2 27.93 35.90 9.95
N ASN A 3 28.50 35.14 9.04
CA ASN A 3 27.80 34.61 7.87
C ASN A 3 26.98 33.38 8.28
N ASN A 4 25.65 33.52 8.22
CA ASN A 4 24.70 32.41 8.38
C ASN A 4 24.63 31.64 7.05
N ILE A 5 25.25 30.47 6.97
CA ILE A 5 25.05 29.53 5.84
C ILE A 5 23.73 28.79 6.11
N SER A 6 22.64 29.43 5.71
CA SER A 6 21.33 28.80 5.58
C SER A 6 21.35 27.95 4.31
N GLY A 7 21.40 26.62 4.42
CA GLY A 7 21.25 25.78 3.22
C GLY A 7 21.81 24.35 3.24
N ILE A 8 22.53 23.92 4.28
CA ILE A 8 23.04 22.54 4.34
C ILE A 8 22.06 21.69 5.13
N VAL A 9 21.19 20.97 4.42
CA VAL A 9 20.36 19.91 5.03
C VAL A 9 21.28 18.71 5.25
N PRO A 10 21.42 18.18 6.48
CA PRO A 10 22.30 17.05 6.75
C PRO A 10 21.82 15.81 5.99
N TYR A 11 22.76 15.05 5.40
CA TYR A 11 22.49 13.83 4.62
C TYR A 11 21.66 12.78 5.39
N ALA A 12 21.81 12.72 6.71
CA ALA A 12 21.01 11.88 7.61
C ALA A 12 19.50 12.21 7.57
N THR A 13 19.14 13.47 7.33
CA THR A 13 17.74 13.93 7.23
C THR A 13 17.10 13.48 5.92
N LEU A 14 17.87 13.49 4.82
CA LEU A 14 17.43 13.05 3.49
C LEU A 14 17.22 11.53 3.45
N SER A 15 18.15 10.78 4.01
CA SER A 15 18.07 9.31 4.12
C SER A 15 16.93 8.86 5.04
N GLY A 16 16.71 9.55 6.17
CA GLY A 16 15.56 9.30 7.04
C GLY A 16 14.21 9.58 6.36
N ALA A 17 14.10 10.67 5.60
CA ALA A 17 12.88 10.99 4.83
C ALA A 17 12.60 9.96 3.72
N GLN A 18 13.64 9.46 3.06
CA GLN A 18 13.52 8.41 2.04
C GLN A 18 13.05 7.09 2.63
N SER A 19 13.59 6.68 3.79
CA SER A 19 13.15 5.48 4.50
C SER A 19 11.69 5.58 4.96
N ALA A 20 11.28 6.72 5.52
CA ALA A 20 9.89 6.95 5.93
C ALA A 20 8.90 6.91 4.74
N ARG A 21 9.30 7.45 3.58
CA ARG A 21 8.48 7.39 2.36
C ARG A 21 8.32 5.96 1.84
N GLN A 22 9.40 5.18 1.87
CA GLN A 22 9.40 3.79 1.40
C GLN A 22 8.55 2.90 2.32
N ASP A 23 8.62 3.15 3.63
CA ASP A 23 7.78 2.49 4.63
C ASP A 23 6.29 2.78 4.42
N GLN A 24 5.93 4.05 4.20
CA GLN A 24 4.56 4.43 3.86
C GLN A 24 4.06 3.76 2.58
N LYS A 25 4.87 3.73 1.52
CA LYS A 25 4.52 3.06 0.25
C LYS A 25 4.30 1.56 0.45
N LEU A 26 5.11 0.91 1.29
CA LEU A 26 4.94 -0.51 1.62
C LEU A 26 3.62 -0.76 2.38
N ALA A 27 3.32 0.08 3.38
CA ALA A 27 2.08 -0.02 4.14
C ALA A 27 0.84 0.21 3.25
N GLU A 28 0.90 1.18 2.32
CA GLU A 28 -0.15 1.46 1.36
C GLU A 28 -0.37 0.28 0.40
N ALA A 29 0.69 -0.26 -0.19
CA ALA A 29 0.62 -1.43 -1.06
C ALA A 29 0.00 -2.65 -0.35
N CYS A 30 0.34 -2.88 0.92
CA CYS A 30 -0.26 -3.96 1.71
C CYS A 30 -1.78 -3.76 1.92
N ARG A 31 -2.24 -2.51 2.13
CA ARG A 31 -3.68 -2.19 2.25
C ARG A 31 -4.41 -2.36 0.92
N GLU A 32 -3.79 -1.95 -0.18
CA GLU A 32 -4.35 -2.14 -1.52
C GLU A 32 -4.51 -3.63 -1.85
N PHE A 33 -3.51 -4.44 -1.52
CA PHE A 33 -3.59 -5.89 -1.68
C PHE A 33 -4.75 -6.49 -0.87
N GLU A 34 -4.91 -6.12 0.40
CA GLU A 34 -6.04 -6.59 1.23
C GLU A 34 -7.39 -6.19 0.62
N SER A 35 -7.51 -4.99 0.04
CA SER A 35 -8.72 -4.56 -0.67
C SER A 35 -9.05 -5.46 -1.87
N LEU A 36 -8.06 -5.83 -2.68
CA LEU A 36 -8.24 -6.74 -3.81
C LEU A 36 -8.61 -8.16 -3.36
N PHE A 37 -7.97 -8.62 -2.29
CA PHE A 37 -8.28 -9.91 -1.68
C PHE A 37 -9.73 -9.96 -1.18
N LEU A 38 -10.16 -8.94 -0.42
CA LEU A 38 -11.52 -8.86 0.11
C LEU A 38 -12.58 -8.72 -0.98
N THR A 39 -12.28 -7.97 -2.05
CA THR A 39 -13.13 -7.92 -3.25
C THR A 39 -13.34 -9.31 -3.84
N THR A 40 -12.25 -10.07 -3.99
CA THR A 40 -12.30 -11.43 -4.56
C THR A 40 -13.02 -12.40 -3.64
N LEU A 41 -12.78 -12.30 -2.33
CA LEU A 41 -13.43 -13.11 -1.31
C LEU A 41 -14.94 -12.87 -1.31
N TRP A 42 -15.36 -11.59 -1.26
CA TRP A 42 -16.77 -11.21 -1.30
C TRP A 42 -17.48 -11.74 -2.55
N ARG A 43 -16.87 -11.56 -3.73
CA ARG A 43 -17.45 -12.06 -4.99
C ARG A 43 -17.64 -13.57 -4.98
N ASN A 44 -16.68 -14.32 -4.44
CA ASN A 44 -16.82 -15.78 -4.29
C ASN A 44 -17.90 -16.15 -3.27
N MET A 45 -18.00 -15.44 -2.14
CA MET A 45 -19.06 -15.64 -1.15
C MET A 45 -20.44 -15.37 -1.73
N ALA A 46 -20.62 -14.23 -2.41
CA ALA A 46 -21.88 -13.85 -3.06
C ALA A 46 -22.31 -14.91 -4.09
N LYS A 47 -21.37 -15.34 -4.95
CA LYS A 47 -21.60 -16.40 -5.92
C LYS A 47 -22.02 -17.72 -5.26
N ASN A 48 -21.32 -18.15 -4.21
CA ASN A 48 -21.63 -19.40 -3.50
C ASN A 48 -22.95 -19.34 -2.72
N ALA A 49 -23.33 -18.15 -2.25
CA ALA A 49 -24.62 -17.91 -1.60
C ALA A 49 -25.79 -17.81 -2.59
N GLY A 50 -25.54 -17.89 -3.90
CA GLY A 50 -26.57 -17.71 -4.94
C GLY A 50 -27.06 -16.27 -5.06
N MET A 51 -26.28 -15.29 -4.56
CA MET A 51 -26.61 -13.88 -4.64
C MET A 51 -26.28 -13.36 -6.04
N ASP A 52 -27.29 -13.12 -6.86
CA ASP A 52 -27.15 -12.43 -8.13
C ASP A 52 -27.22 -10.91 -7.90
N LEU A 53 -26.03 -10.29 -7.86
CA LEU A 53 -25.88 -8.85 -7.70
C LEU A 53 -26.10 -8.08 -9.03
N GLY A 54 -26.41 -8.80 -10.11
CA GLY A 54 -26.72 -8.23 -11.41
C GLY A 54 -25.58 -7.38 -11.99
N PRO A 55 -25.88 -6.35 -12.80
CA PRO A 55 -24.87 -5.51 -13.45
C PRO A 55 -23.93 -4.77 -12.47
N TRP A 56 -24.32 -4.65 -11.20
CA TRP A 56 -23.61 -3.91 -10.18
C TRP A 56 -22.60 -4.76 -9.41
N ASP A 57 -22.53 -6.07 -9.64
CA ASP A 57 -21.68 -7.00 -8.89
C ASP A 57 -20.22 -6.54 -8.79
N VAL A 58 -19.63 -6.13 -9.92
CA VAL A 58 -18.23 -5.68 -9.98
C VAL A 58 -18.02 -4.40 -9.18
N LEU A 59 -18.94 -3.44 -9.27
CA LEU A 59 -18.81 -2.14 -8.62
C LEU A 59 -19.08 -2.25 -7.11
N LEU A 60 -20.07 -3.05 -6.74
CA LEU A 60 -20.42 -3.34 -5.36
C LEU A 60 -19.29 -4.11 -4.66
N SER A 61 -18.77 -5.17 -5.29
CA SER A 61 -17.67 -5.96 -4.73
C SER A 61 -16.40 -5.14 -4.51
N GLN A 62 -16.02 -4.26 -5.47
CA GLN A 62 -14.88 -3.36 -5.30
C GLN A 62 -15.10 -2.34 -4.17
N SER A 63 -16.31 -1.76 -4.08
CA SER A 63 -16.63 -0.81 -3.00
C SER A 63 -16.57 -1.48 -1.63
N MET A 64 -17.09 -2.70 -1.52
CA MET A 64 -17.10 -3.47 -0.28
C MET A 64 -15.68 -3.85 0.14
N GLY A 65 -14.86 -4.34 -0.79
CA GLY A 65 -13.46 -4.66 -0.52
C GLY A 65 -12.66 -3.47 -0.02
N LYS A 66 -12.85 -2.29 -0.63
CA LYS A 66 -12.19 -1.05 -0.22
C LYS A 66 -12.65 -0.56 1.15
N VAL A 67 -13.97 -0.55 1.40
CA VAL A 67 -14.53 -0.12 2.69
C VAL A 67 -14.10 -1.07 3.81
N TRP A 68 -14.12 -2.38 3.57
CA TRP A 68 -13.68 -3.35 4.57
C TRP A 68 -12.19 -3.23 4.86
N ALA A 69 -11.32 -3.14 3.86
CA ALA A 69 -9.88 -2.92 4.06
C ALA A 69 -9.59 -1.60 4.78
N GLN A 70 -10.36 -0.54 4.50
CA GLN A 70 -10.21 0.74 5.19
C GLN A 70 -10.68 0.71 6.65
N GLY A 71 -11.73 -0.05 6.96
CA GLY A 71 -12.30 -0.21 8.30
C GLY A 71 -11.52 -1.15 9.24
N GLY A 72 -10.34 -1.63 8.84
CA GLY A 72 -9.51 -2.55 9.61
C GLY A 72 -9.37 -3.95 9.01
N GLY A 73 -10.15 -4.24 7.96
CA GLY A 73 -10.01 -5.45 7.15
C GLY A 73 -10.12 -6.74 7.96
N ILE A 74 -9.36 -7.74 7.53
CA ILE A 74 -9.17 -9.00 8.27
C ILE A 74 -7.78 -9.05 8.93
N GLY A 75 -6.97 -7.99 8.76
CA GLY A 75 -5.62 -7.90 9.29
C GLY A 75 -4.54 -8.43 8.35
N LEU A 76 -4.88 -8.76 7.11
CA LEU A 76 -3.92 -9.31 6.14
C LEU A 76 -2.85 -8.29 5.77
N ALA A 77 -3.24 -7.02 5.58
CA ALA A 77 -2.30 -5.94 5.30
C ALA A 77 -1.23 -5.81 6.40
N LYS A 78 -1.64 -5.98 7.67
CA LYS A 78 -0.73 -5.94 8.81
C LYS A 78 0.26 -7.10 8.79
N VAL A 79 -0.21 -8.33 8.54
CA VAL A 79 0.65 -9.51 8.47
C VAL A 79 1.67 -9.37 7.33
N LEU A 80 1.22 -8.92 6.16
CA LEU A 80 2.10 -8.66 5.02
C LEU A 80 3.14 -7.61 5.34
N TYR A 81 2.73 -6.47 5.90
CA TYR A 81 3.64 -5.42 6.31
C TYR A 81 4.64 -5.92 7.37
N ASP A 82 4.20 -6.65 8.39
CA ASP A 82 5.07 -7.19 9.45
C ASP A 82 6.09 -8.23 8.93
N GLN A 83 5.82 -8.86 7.77
CA GLN A 83 6.75 -9.77 7.10
C GLN A 83 7.68 -9.04 6.12
N LEU A 84 7.13 -8.13 5.31
CA LEU A 84 7.87 -7.41 4.27
C LEU A 84 8.77 -6.31 4.86
N SER A 85 8.34 -5.61 5.91
CA SER A 85 9.17 -4.59 6.60
C SER A 85 10.44 -5.15 7.22
N LYS A 86 10.47 -6.47 7.46
CA LYS A 86 11.65 -7.20 7.95
C LYS A 86 12.52 -7.77 6.83
N SER A 87 12.04 -7.72 5.58
CA SER A 87 12.81 -8.11 4.40
C SER A 87 13.73 -6.98 3.96
N SER A 88 14.91 -7.31 3.43
CA SER A 88 15.91 -6.31 3.05
C SER A 88 15.37 -5.35 2.00
N PRO A 89 15.67 -4.04 2.07
CA PRO A 89 15.19 -3.03 1.12
C PRO A 89 15.61 -3.31 -0.33
N ASP A 90 16.70 -4.05 -0.52
CA ASP A 90 17.20 -4.54 -1.82
C ASP A 90 16.17 -5.42 -2.58
N VAL A 91 15.27 -6.10 -1.85
CA VAL A 91 14.22 -6.97 -2.42
C VAL A 91 12.93 -6.19 -2.72
N LEU A 92 12.74 -5.02 -2.10
CA LEU A 92 11.53 -4.19 -2.23
C LEU A 92 11.74 -2.95 -3.11
N GLN A 93 12.94 -2.80 -3.67
CA GLN A 93 13.27 -1.76 -4.62
C GLN A 93 12.65 -2.12 -5.97
N GLY A 94 11.35 -1.81 -6.13
CA GLY A 94 10.69 -1.91 -7.43
C GLY A 94 11.36 -1.00 -8.46
N ASP A 95 11.20 -1.34 -9.74
CA ASP A 95 11.76 -0.67 -10.96
C ASP A 95 11.48 0.84 -11.08
N ASP A 96 10.80 1.47 -10.13
CA ASP A 96 10.53 2.91 -10.11
C ASP A 96 11.79 3.76 -9.81
N ALA A 97 12.95 3.14 -9.60
CA ALA A 97 14.23 3.83 -9.53
C ALA A 97 14.80 4.01 -10.95
N ASP A 98 14.66 5.22 -11.47
CA ASP A 98 15.26 5.74 -12.72
C ASP A 98 14.55 5.44 -14.06
N GLU A 99 13.47 6.17 -14.34
CA GLU A 99 13.30 6.72 -15.70
C GLU A 99 12.86 8.21 -15.64
N PRO A 100 13.74 9.17 -15.98
CA PRO A 100 13.26 10.45 -16.48
C PRO A 100 12.61 10.19 -17.84
N ARG A 101 11.29 10.37 -17.92
CA ARG A 101 10.59 10.44 -19.21
C ARG A 101 11.29 11.49 -20.09
N SER A 102 12.04 11.01 -21.07
CA SER A 102 12.64 11.79 -22.17
C SER A 102 11.68 11.86 -23.34
#